data_AF-A0A831TB67-F1
#
_entry.id   AF-A0A831TB67-F1
#
_cell.length_a   1.000
_cell.length_b   1.000
_cell.length_c   1.000
_cell.angle_alpha   90.00
_cell.angle_beta   90.00
_cell.angle_gamma   90.00
#
_symmetry.space_group_name_H-M   'P 1'
#
loop_
_entity.id
_entity.type
_entity.pdbx_description
1 polymer ?
#
loop_
_entity_poly.entity_id
_entity_poly.type
_entity_poly.pdbx_seq_one_letter_code
_entity_poly.pdbx_strand_id
1 'polypeptide(L)'
;MPRKKPKIKMTSPKNNQSFPSGTTITIEVEITDTNVPDDGVGLFFTDLAKDPRPNYDLKFRYSVDRNVTKVSFPHRVAHPGPHEIRCLGWFRFRGTNAASPNSPSHNEKNVDDDGVKIIVT
;
A
#
# COMPACT_ATOMS: atom_id res chain seq x y z
N MET A 1 -6.38 -0.51 25.73
CA MET A 1 -6.06 -1.72 24.93
C MET A 1 -4.75 -1.46 24.17
N PRO A 2 -3.89 -2.46 23.93
CA PRO A 2 -2.65 -2.27 23.20
C PRO A 2 -2.93 -1.87 21.74
N ARG A 3 -2.15 -0.91 21.22
CA ARG A 3 -2.20 -0.50 19.80
C ARG A 3 -1.84 -1.71 18.94
N LYS A 4 -2.68 -2.04 17.96
CA LYS A 4 -2.43 -3.14 17.02
C LYS A 4 -1.93 -2.57 15.70
N LYS A 5 -1.04 -3.32 15.05
CA LYS A 5 -0.63 -3.04 13.68
C LYS A 5 -1.85 -3.23 12.76
N PRO A 6 -2.17 -2.27 11.87
CA PRO A 6 -3.16 -2.50 10.83
C PRO A 6 -2.71 -3.67 9.96
N LYS A 7 -3.66 -4.52 9.59
CA LYS A 7 -3.45 -5.55 8.58
C LYS A 7 -3.96 -5.03 7.25
N ILE A 8 -3.17 -5.26 6.22
CA ILE A 8 -3.48 -4.81 4.86
C ILE A 8 -3.74 -6.03 4.00
N LYS A 9 -4.83 -5.97 3.23
CA LYS A 9 -5.18 -7.04 2.30
C LYS A 9 -5.67 -6.47 0.99
N MET A 10 -5.05 -6.86 -0.10
CA MET A 10 -5.52 -6.50 -1.43
C MET A 10 -6.68 -7.42 -1.82
N THR A 11 -7.84 -6.83 -2.11
CA THR A 11 -9.06 -7.56 -2.50
C THR A 11 -9.28 -7.54 -4.01
N SER A 12 -8.66 -6.60 -4.72
CA SER A 12 -8.61 -6.52 -6.18
C SER A 12 -7.29 -5.86 -6.61
N PRO A 13 -6.65 -6.30 -7.70
CA PRO A 13 -7.03 -7.41 -8.57
C PRO A 13 -6.84 -8.79 -7.91
N LYS A 14 -7.39 -9.84 -8.52
CA LYS A 14 -7.13 -11.24 -8.08
C LYS A 14 -5.85 -11.77 -8.71
N ASN A 15 -5.25 -12.76 -8.06
CA ASN A 15 -4.03 -13.40 -8.54
C ASN A 15 -4.25 -14.06 -9.90
N ASN A 16 -3.30 -13.82 -10.81
CA ASN A 16 -3.29 -14.22 -12.22
C ASN A 16 -4.45 -13.65 -13.06
N GLN A 17 -5.10 -12.57 -12.61
CA GLN A 17 -6.10 -11.88 -13.42
C GLN A 17 -5.44 -11.22 -14.64
N SER A 18 -6.12 -11.28 -15.79
CA SER A 18 -5.61 -10.76 -17.05
C SER A 18 -6.25 -9.43 -17.42
N PHE A 19 -5.45 -8.47 -17.88
CA PHE A 19 -5.92 -7.16 -18.33
C PHE A 19 -5.28 -6.78 -19.67
N PRO A 20 -5.99 -6.11 -20.59
CA PRO A 20 -5.37 -5.56 -21.79
C PRO A 20 -4.37 -4.47 -21.45
N SER A 21 -3.26 -4.41 -22.18
CA SER A 21 -2.28 -3.32 -22.04
C SER A 21 -2.92 -1.94 -22.23
N GLY A 22 -2.50 -0.98 -21.40
CA GLY A 22 -3.02 0.39 -21.39
C GLY A 22 -4.33 0.57 -20.63
N THR A 23 -4.89 -0.50 -20.07
CA THR A 23 -6.11 -0.46 -19.26
C THR A 23 -5.85 0.14 -17.89
N THR A 24 -6.83 0.89 -17.39
CA THR A 24 -6.85 1.31 -15.98
C THR A 24 -7.52 0.22 -15.17
N ILE A 25 -6.78 -0.35 -14.23
CA ILE A 25 -7.29 -1.32 -13.25
C ILE A 25 -7.64 -0.60 -11.96
N THR A 26 -8.67 -1.10 -11.27
CA THR A 26 -9.01 -0.63 -9.93
C THR A 26 -8.37 -1.54 -8.90
N ILE A 27 -7.44 -1.00 -8.13
CA ILE A 27 -6.87 -1.70 -6.99
C ILE A 27 -7.73 -1.39 -5.78
N GLU A 28 -8.16 -2.43 -5.08
CA GLU A 28 -8.93 -2.34 -3.85
C GLU A 28 -8.16 -2.99 -2.72
N VAL A 29 -8.09 -2.28 -1.59
CA VAL A 29 -7.40 -2.73 -0.39
C VAL A 29 -8.34 -2.59 0.80
N GLU A 30 -8.38 -3.65 1.60
CA GLU A 30 -9.04 -3.69 2.89
C GLU A 30 -8.00 -3.51 4.00
N ILE A 31 -8.33 -2.64 4.96
CA ILE A 31 -7.53 -2.36 6.14
C ILE A 31 -8.32 -2.86 7.34
N THR A 32 -7.80 -3.89 7.99
CA THR A 32 -8.40 -4.46 9.21
C THR A 32 -7.53 -4.17 10.43
N ASP A 33 -8.09 -4.30 11.63
CA ASP A 33 -7.40 -4.03 12.89
C ASP A 33 -6.88 -2.58 13.00
N THR A 34 -7.70 -1.59 12.60
CA THR A 34 -7.40 -0.14 12.60
C THR A 34 -7.32 0.50 13.99
N ASN A 35 -6.89 -0.22 15.03
CA ASN A 35 -6.53 0.38 16.31
C ASN A 35 -5.15 1.07 16.20
N VAL A 36 -5.05 1.91 15.16
CA VAL A 36 -3.89 2.67 14.73
C VAL A 36 -3.72 3.93 15.58
N PRO A 37 -2.49 4.46 15.65
CA PRO A 37 -2.24 5.79 16.20
C PRO A 37 -3.12 6.87 15.57
N ASP A 38 -3.34 7.96 16.30
CA ASP A 38 -4.13 9.12 15.88
C ASP A 38 -3.67 9.75 14.54
N ASP A 39 -2.47 9.41 14.06
CA ASP A 39 -1.87 9.92 12.83
C ASP A 39 -2.26 9.15 11.56
N GLY A 40 -3.10 8.10 11.65
CA GLY A 40 -3.65 7.36 10.51
C GLY A 40 -2.76 6.24 9.94
N VAL A 41 -3.26 5.57 8.89
CA VAL A 41 -2.53 4.55 8.12
C VAL A 41 -2.08 5.19 6.82
N GLY A 42 -0.88 4.86 6.36
CA GLY A 42 -0.49 5.12 5.00
C GLY A 42 -0.29 3.84 4.18
N LEU A 43 -0.53 3.94 2.88
CA LEU A 43 -0.35 2.85 1.93
C LEU A 43 0.69 3.26 0.88
N PHE A 44 1.54 2.31 0.50
CA PHE A 44 2.42 2.38 -0.64
C PHE A 44 2.05 1.32 -1.65
N PHE A 45 1.98 1.71 -2.91
CA PHE A 45 1.79 0.77 -4.01
C PHE A 45 3.03 0.75 -4.87
N THR A 46 3.38 -0.44 -5.35
CA THR A 46 4.47 -0.63 -6.31
C THR A 46 3.97 -1.60 -7.38
N ASP A 47 4.21 -1.26 -8.65
CA ASP A 47 4.00 -2.15 -9.79
C ASP A 47 5.36 -2.65 -10.29
N LEU A 48 5.68 -3.90 -9.97
CA LEU A 48 6.88 -4.57 -10.45
C LEU A 48 6.56 -5.30 -11.76
N ALA A 49 6.73 -4.59 -12.88
CA ALA A 49 6.78 -5.25 -14.18
C ALA A 49 8.10 -6.04 -14.29
N LYS A 50 8.04 -7.32 -14.68
CA LYS A 50 9.26 -8.07 -15.06
C LYS A 50 9.66 -7.75 -16.51
N ASP A 51 9.68 -6.49 -16.90
CA ASP A 51 10.30 -6.06 -18.16
C ASP A 51 11.80 -5.80 -17.89
N PRO A 52 12.73 -6.22 -18.75
CA PRO A 52 14.16 -5.87 -18.66
C PRO A 52 14.47 -4.35 -18.72
N ARG A 53 13.49 -3.47 -18.92
CA ARG A 53 13.67 -2.01 -18.86
C ARG A 53 13.72 -1.48 -17.41
N PRO A 54 14.52 -0.44 -17.12
CA PRO A 54 14.78 -0.03 -15.75
C PRO A 54 13.52 0.59 -15.10
N ASN A 55 13.02 -0.10 -14.07
CA ASN A 55 12.27 0.42 -12.92
C ASN A 55 11.15 1.44 -13.22
N TYR A 56 9.93 0.93 -13.47
CA TYR A 56 8.70 1.69 -13.21
C TYR A 56 8.15 1.37 -11.81
N ASP A 57 8.97 1.56 -10.77
CA ASP A 57 8.49 1.51 -9.39
C ASP A 57 7.68 2.79 -9.11
N LEU A 58 6.42 2.78 -9.52
CA LEU A 58 5.47 3.86 -9.27
C LEU A 58 5.01 3.77 -7.81
N LYS A 59 5.68 4.54 -6.94
CA LYS A 59 5.33 4.66 -5.53
C LYS A 59 4.27 5.71 -5.31
N PHE A 60 3.03 5.27 -5.10
CA PHE A 60 1.98 6.15 -4.62
C PHE A 60 1.86 6.06 -3.10
N ARG A 61 1.90 7.22 -2.42
CA ARG A 61 1.68 7.30 -0.98
C ARG A 61 0.27 7.83 -0.72
N TYR A 62 -0.57 7.02 -0.09
CA TYR A 62 -1.88 7.45 0.39
C TYR A 62 -1.86 7.53 1.91
N SER A 63 -2.50 8.55 2.48
CA SER A 63 -2.79 8.63 3.92
C SER A 63 -4.29 8.49 4.08
N VAL A 64 -4.73 7.60 4.96
CA VAL A 64 -6.15 7.35 5.20
C VAL A 64 -6.50 7.56 6.66
N ASP A 65 -7.69 8.13 6.86
CA ASP A 65 -8.23 8.39 8.18
C ASP A 65 -8.45 7.07 8.95
N ARG A 66 -8.41 7.16 10.28
CA ARG A 66 -8.54 6.01 11.20
C ARG A 66 -9.81 5.16 11.06
N ASN A 67 -10.84 5.68 10.37
CA ASN A 67 -12.11 4.99 10.14
C ASN A 67 -12.22 4.39 8.74
N VAL A 68 -11.23 4.60 7.87
CA VAL A 68 -11.23 4.05 6.51
C VAL A 68 -10.78 2.60 6.57
N THR A 69 -11.68 1.71 6.19
CA THR A 69 -11.44 0.26 6.11
C THR A 69 -11.26 -0.22 4.68
N LYS A 70 -11.63 0.59 3.69
CA LYS A 70 -11.49 0.25 2.26
C LYS A 70 -10.93 1.44 1.48
N VAL A 71 -9.94 1.18 0.64
CA VAL A 71 -9.33 2.17 -0.24
C VAL A 71 -9.38 1.65 -1.67
N SER A 72 -9.71 2.53 -2.61
CA SER A 72 -9.76 2.21 -4.03
C SER A 72 -9.02 3.27 -4.81
N PHE A 73 -8.18 2.86 -5.75
CA PHE A 73 -7.43 3.78 -6.60
C PHE A 73 -7.25 3.20 -8.01
N PRO A 74 -7.32 4.06 -9.04
CA PRO A 74 -7.02 3.68 -10.40
C PRO A 74 -5.52 3.52 -10.58
N HIS A 75 -5.10 2.43 -11.21
CA HIS A 75 -3.71 2.20 -11.63
C HIS A 75 -3.68 1.82 -13.10
N ARG A 76 -2.81 2.45 -13.89
CA ARG A 76 -2.72 2.18 -15.32
C ARG A 76 -1.55 1.25 -15.59
N VAL A 77 -1.84 0.08 -16.16
CA VAL A 77 -0.80 -0.90 -16.53
C VAL A 77 -0.52 -0.77 -18.02
N ALA A 78 0.61 -0.16 -18.36
CA ALA A 78 0.87 0.32 -19.72
C ALA A 78 1.64 -0.67 -20.61
N HIS A 79 2.22 -1.73 -20.04
CA HIS A 79 3.09 -2.65 -20.76
C HIS A 79 2.55 -4.08 -20.69
N PRO A 80 2.62 -4.86 -21.79
CA PRO A 80 2.28 -6.27 -21.76
C PRO A 80 3.35 -7.08 -21.02
N GLY A 81 2.93 -8.16 -20.38
CA GLY A 81 3.79 -9.06 -19.63
C GLY A 81 3.29 -9.36 -18.21
N PRO A 82 4.08 -10.11 -17.42
CA PRO A 82 3.75 -10.36 -16.03
C PRO A 82 4.08 -9.15 -15.16
N HIS A 83 3.09 -8.73 -14.36
CA HIS A 83 3.20 -7.66 -13.39
C HIS A 83 2.94 -8.19 -11.98
N GLU A 84 3.65 -7.65 -11.00
CA GLU A 84 3.40 -7.92 -9.58
C GLU A 84 3.08 -6.60 -8.88
N ILE A 85 1.83 -6.44 -8.48
CA ILE A 85 1.36 -5.27 -7.74
C ILE A 85 1.51 -5.59 -6.27
N ARG A 86 2.26 -4.75 -5.55
CA ARG A 86 2.42 -4.85 -4.10
C ARG A 86 1.81 -3.65 -3.40
N CYS A 87 1.27 -3.91 -2.22
CA CYS A 87 0.69 -2.95 -1.31
C CYS A 87 1.38 -3.07 0.05
N LEU A 88 2.12 -2.04 0.41
CA LEU A 88 2.83 -1.92 1.67
C LEU A 88 2.08 -0.97 2.61
N GLY A 89 1.69 -1.48 3.78
CA GLY A 89 1.14 -0.67 4.86
C GLY A 89 2.24 -0.03 5.71
N TRP A 90 2.08 1.25 6.01
CA TRP A 90 2.88 1.97 7.00
C TRP A 90 1.97 2.76 7.92
N PHE A 91 2.44 3.09 9.12
CA PHE A 91 1.75 4.05 9.98
C PHE A 91 2.75 4.85 10.80
N ARG A 92 2.34 6.04 11.21
CA ARG A 92 3.17 6.90 12.07
C ARG A 92 2.78 6.70 13.52
N PHE A 93 3.77 6.53 14.37
CA PHE A 93 3.58 6.74 15.80
C PHE A 93 4.05 8.17 16.12
N ARG A 94 3.18 9.06 16.61
CA ARG A 94 3.63 10.09 17.54
C ARG A 94 4.18 9.38 18.78
N GLY A 95 5.50 9.41 18.95
CA GLY A 95 6.12 8.95 20.18
C GLY A 95 5.68 9.86 21.33
N THR A 96 4.89 9.33 22.27
CA THR A 96 4.75 9.93 23.59
C THR A 96 5.93 9.50 24.45
N ASN A 97 7.15 9.87 24.06
CA ASN A 97 8.29 9.75 24.96
C ASN A 97 8.49 11.14 25.55
N ALA A 98 8.03 11.31 26.78
CA ALA A 98 8.56 12.35 27.65
C ALA A 98 10.10 12.25 27.65
N ALA A 99 10.76 13.42 27.56
CA ALA A 99 12.21 13.66 27.56
C ALA A 99 12.91 13.79 26.19
N SER A 100 12.55 14.83 25.41
CA SER A 100 13.49 15.80 24.80
C SER A 100 12.72 16.77 23.90
N PRO A 101 12.80 18.10 24.11
CA PRO A 101 11.97 19.07 23.40
C PRO A 101 12.31 19.29 21.92
N ASN A 102 13.37 18.66 21.37
CA ASN A 102 13.93 19.08 20.08
C ASN A 102 13.97 18.05 18.94
N SER A 103 13.29 16.90 19.03
CA SER A 103 13.14 16.02 17.85
C SER A 103 11.84 15.23 17.88
N PRO A 104 10.82 15.57 17.07
CA PRO A 104 9.81 14.60 16.70
C PRO A 104 10.49 13.57 15.77
N SER A 105 11.05 12.50 16.34
CA SER A 105 11.56 11.39 15.53
C SER A 105 10.37 10.66 14.91
N HIS A 106 10.06 11.02 13.66
CA HIS A 106 9.05 10.37 12.84
C HIS A 106 9.57 8.99 12.43
N ASN A 107 9.33 7.97 13.25
CA ASN A 107 9.67 6.60 12.90
C ASN A 107 8.53 5.99 12.07
N GLU A 108 8.65 6.05 10.74
CA GLU A 108 7.84 5.26 9.81
C GLU A 108 8.26 3.78 9.96
N LYS A 109 7.33 2.89 10.32
CA LYS A 109 7.56 1.45 10.36
C LYS A 109 6.68 0.77 9.33
N ASN A 110 7.25 -0.15 8.56
CA ASN A 110 6.51 -1.07 7.70
C ASN A 110 5.77 -2.08 8.57
N VAL A 111 4.57 -2.44 8.13
CA VAL A 111 3.57 -3.03 9.00
C VAL A 111 3.06 -4.34 8.44
N ASP A 112 2.78 -4.31 7.15
CA ASP A 112 2.25 -5.43 6.38
C ASP A 112 2.60 -5.21 4.89
N ASP A 113 2.77 -6.31 4.15
CA ASP A 113 3.00 -6.33 2.70
C ASP A 113 2.05 -7.38 2.11
N ASP A 114 1.14 -6.96 1.24
CA ASP A 114 0.31 -7.88 0.46
C ASP A 114 0.50 -7.62 -1.03
N GLY A 115 0.54 -8.68 -1.82
CA GLY A 115 0.92 -8.60 -3.22
C GLY A 115 0.14 -9.57 -4.10
N VAL A 116 -0.19 -9.12 -5.30
CA VAL A 116 -0.90 -9.92 -6.30
C VAL A 116 -0.16 -9.86 -7.63
N LYS A 117 -0.06 -11.01 -8.29
CA LYS A 117 0.47 -11.10 -9.65
C LYS A 117 -0.68 -10.98 -10.63
N ILE A 118 -0.51 -10.17 -11.66
CA ILE A 118 -1.46 -10.05 -12.77
C ILE A 118 -0.74 -10.28 -14.08
N ILE A 119 -1.53 -10.58 -15.12
CA ILE A 119 -1.06 -10.78 -16.47
C ILE A 119 -1.58 -9.61 -17.31
N VAL A 120 -0.69 -8.97 -18.06
CA VAL A 120 -1.07 -7.93 -19.00
C VAL A 120 -0.87 -8.46 -20.41
N THR A 121 -1.93 -8.44 -21.20
CA THR A 121 -1.98 -8.98 -22.57
C THR A 121 -2.02 -7.88 -23.61
#